data_AF-W0EVW6-F1
#
_entry.id   AF-W0EVW6-F1
#
_cell.length_a   1.000
_cell.length_b   1.000
_cell.length_c   1.000
_cell.angle_alpha   90.00
_cell.angle_beta   90.00
_cell.angle_gamma   90.00
#
_symmetry.space_group_name_H-M   'P 1'
#
loop_
_entity.id
_entity.type
_entity.pdbx_description
1 polymer ?
#
loop_
_entity_poly.entity_id
_entity_poly.type
_entity_poly.pdbx_seq_one_letter_code
_entity_poly.pdbx_strand_id
1 'polypeptide(L)' 'MFAGAGGLSEGFIRAGYTPIAHIEMNKDACNTLKTRSAFHYLQKNGMLSIYEDYLKHKEEGTDGRKLWDQVPKA' A
#
# COMPACT_ATOMS: atom_id res chain seq x y z
N MET A 1 2.19 -4.83 12.79
CA MET A 1 3.04 -4.54 13.97
C MET A 1 4.35 -5.28 13.80
N PHE A 2 5.46 -4.56 13.60
CA PHE A 2 6.78 -5.18 13.73
C PHE A 2 7.04 -5.36 15.22
N ALA A 3 7.27 -6.60 15.62
CA ALA A 3 7.69 -6.99 16.95
C ALA A 3 9.07 -6.40 17.22
N GLY A 4 9.11 -5.17 17.74
CA GLY A 4 10.33 -4.53 18.23
C GLY A 4 10.85 -5.12 19.55
N ALA A 5 10.04 -5.92 20.24
CA ALA A 5 10.44 -6.81 21.32
C ALA A 5 9.36 -7.89 21.43
N GLY A 6 9.73 -9.15 21.18
CA GLY A 6 8.82 -10.29 21.00
C GLY A 6 7.96 -10.71 22.20
N GLY A 7 7.77 -9.87 23.22
CA GLY A 7 6.99 -10.19 24.41
C GLY A 7 5.48 -9.95 24.28
N LEU A 8 5.06 -8.94 23.51
CA LEU A 8 3.64 -8.56 23.49
C LEU A 8 2.78 -9.46 22.59
N SER A 9 3.37 -10.06 21.55
CA SER A 9 2.62 -10.84 20.55
C SER A 9 2.33 -12.28 21.01
N GLU A 10 3.15 -12.84 21.88
CA GLU A 10 2.96 -14.20 22.40
C GLU A 10 1.82 -14.30 23.43
N GLY A 11 1.45 -13.18 24.06
CA GLY A 11 0.29 -13.09 24.97
C GLY A 11 -1.06 -13.14 24.25
N PHE A 12 -1.15 -12.57 23.04
CA PHE A 12 -2.40 -12.54 22.27
C PHE A 12 -2.78 -13.89 21.66
N ILE A 13 -1.78 -14.70 21.24
CA ILE A 13 -2.02 -16.02 20.65
C ILE A 13 -2.52 -17.02 21.71
N ARG A 14 -1.97 -16.98 22.94
CA ARG A 14 -2.40 -17.87 24.04
C ARG A 14 -3.82 -17.60 24.55
N ALA A 15 -4.37 -16.41 24.30
CA ALA A 15 -5.70 -16.01 24.74
C ALA A 15 -6.84 -16.35 23.74
N GLY A 16 -6.54 -17.07 22.65
CA GLY A 16 -7.56 -17.52 21.68
C GLY A 16 -8.10 -16.43 20.75
N TYR A 17 -7.48 -15.26 20.73
CA TYR A 17 -7.87 -14.17 19.84
C TYR A 17 -7.16 -14.33 18.49
N THR A 18 -7.94 -14.48 17.42
CA THR A 18 -7.44 -14.41 16.04
C THR A 18 -7.23 -12.94 15.70
N PRO A 19 -5.99 -12.45 15.50
CA PRO A 19 -5.76 -11.04 15.23
C PRO A 19 -6.15 -10.72 13.78
N ILE A 20 -7.40 -10.31 13.56
CA ILE A 20 -7.92 -9.82 12.25
C ILE A 20 -7.55 -8.33 12.01
N ALA A 21 -6.82 -7.70 12.95
CA ALA A 21 -6.47 -6.28 12.91
C ALA A 21 -4.95 -6.01 12.92
N HIS A 22 -4.12 -7.03 12.68
CA HIS A 22 -2.70 -6.84 12.33
C HIS A 22 -2.53 -6.78 10.80
N ILE A 23 -3.57 -6.35 10.09
CA ILE A 23 -3.53 -6.07 8.66
C ILE A 23 -2.84 -4.70 8.50
N GLU A 24 -1.52 -4.76 8.28
CA GLU A 24 -0.69 -3.71 7.68
C GLU A 24 -0.90 -2.24 8.16
N MET A 25 -0.70 -1.98 9.46
CA MET A 25 -0.75 -0.64 10.07
C MET A 25 0.42 0.30 9.65
N ASN A 26 1.02 0.12 8.48
CA ASN A 26 1.86 1.15 7.87
C ASN A 26 1.19 1.62 6.57
N LYS A 27 0.51 2.76 6.67
CA LYS A 27 -0.20 3.40 5.56
C LYS A 27 0.71 3.61 4.36
N ASP A 28 2.00 3.84 4.58
CA ASP A 28 3.00 4.02 3.54
C ASP A 28 3.34 2.70 2.81
N ALA A 29 3.35 1.57 3.51
CA ALA A 29 3.52 0.26 2.90
C ALA A 29 2.33 -0.10 2.00
N CYS A 30 1.11 0.13 2.46
CA CYS A 30 -0.10 -0.05 1.64
C CYS A 30 -0.08 0.85 0.39
N ASN A 31 0.31 2.12 0.54
CA ASN A 31 0.41 3.06 -0.57
C ASN A 31 1.47 2.63 -1.59
N THR A 32 2.58 2.05 -1.12
CA THR A 32 3.64 1.50 -1.98
C THR A 32 3.11 0.33 -2.82
N LEU A 33 2.38 -0.61 -2.21
CA LEU A 33 1.77 -1.73 -2.93
C LEU A 33 0.73 -1.26 -3.96
N LYS A 34 -0.11 -0.29 -3.61
CA LYS A 34 -1.11 0.29 -4.54
C LYS A 34 -0.45 0.98 -5.73
N THR A 35 0.60 1.75 -5.49
CA THR A 35 1.35 2.45 -6.55
C THR A 35 2.04 1.48 -7.49
N ARG A 36 2.64 0.41 -6.96
CA ARG A 36 3.24 -0.67 -7.77
C ARG A 36 2.19 -1.40 -8.61
N SER A 37 1.02 -1.69 -8.03
CA SER A 37 -0.07 -2.36 -8.75
C SER A 37 -0.59 -1.49 -9.90
N ALA A 38 -0.80 -0.20 -9.65
CA ALA A 38 -1.19 0.77 -10.67
C ALA A 38 -0.16 0.89 -11.80
N PHE A 39 1.13 0.96 -11.47
CA PHE A 39 2.21 0.99 -12.47
C PHE A 39 2.18 -0.24 -13.39
N HIS A 40 2.09 -1.45 -12.82
CA HIS A 40 2.07 -2.66 -13.63
C HIS A 40 0.82 -2.76 -14.51
N TYR A 41 -0.34 -2.29 -14.02
CA TYR A 41 -1.54 -2.19 -14.83
C TYR A 41 -1.33 -1.25 -16.03
N LEU A 42 -0.85 -0.03 -15.79
CA LEU A 42 -0.62 0.96 -16.84
C LEU A 42 0.44 0.47 -17.84
N GLN A 43 1.50 -0.18 -17.37
CA GLN A 43 2.53 -0.79 -18.22
C GLN A 43 1.93 -1.87 -19.14
N LYS A 44 1.11 -2.78 -18.61
CA LYS A 44 0.47 -3.84 -19.39
C LYS A 44 -0.49 -3.31 -20.45
N ASN A 45 -1.14 -2.17 -20.17
CA ASN A 45 -2.09 -1.54 -21.09
C ASN A 45 -1.44 -0.50 -22.03
N GLY A 46 -0.11 -0.32 -21.98
CA GLY A 46 0.59 0.69 -22.79
C GLY A 46 0.27 2.14 -22.40
N MET A 47 -0.27 2.36 -21.19
CA MET A 47 -0.71 3.66 -20.67
C MET A 47 0.34 4.29 -19.74
N LEU A 48 1.64 4.04 -20.02
CA LEU A 48 2.74 4.56 -19.19
C LEU A 48 2.79 6.10 -19.16
N SER A 49 2.27 6.78 -20.18
CA SER A 49 2.17 8.24 -20.21
C SER A 49 1.41 8.81 -19.00
N ILE A 50 0.38 8.11 -18.51
CA ILE A 50 -0.36 8.49 -17.30
C ILE A 50 0.52 8.41 -16.06
N TYR A 51 1.37 7.38 -15.99
CA TYR A 51 2.31 7.22 -14.87
C TYR A 51 3.41 8.27 -14.91
N GLU A 52 3.94 8.59 -16.09
CA GLU A 52 4.93 9.66 -16.28
C GLU A 52 4.36 11.04 -15.93
N ASP A 53 3.12 11.30 -16.34
CA ASP A 53 2.39 12.52 -15.99
C ASP A 53 2.17 12.64 -14.47
N TYR A 54 1.75 11.54 -13.84
CA TYR A 54 1.65 11.44 -12.39
C TYR A 54 2.98 11.76 -11.71
N LEU A 55 4.12 11.23 -12.19
CA LEU A 55 5.44 11.50 -11.61
C LEU A 55 5.85 12.98 -11.73
N LYS A 56 5.51 13.64 -12.85
CA LYS A 56 5.80 15.07 -13.07
C LYS A 56 4.95 15.99 -12.20
N HIS A 57 3.71 15.60 -11.94
CA HIS A 57 2.74 16.37 -11.14
C HIS A 57 2.62 15.85 -9.69
N LYS A 58 3.50 14.95 -9.26
CA LYS A 58 3.51 14.42 -7.91
C LYS A 58 4.07 15.47 -6.96
N GLU A 59 3.26 15.86 -5.99
CA GLU A 59 3.66 16.80 -4.94
C GLU A 59 4.23 16.01 -3.75
N GLU A 60 5.37 16.45 -3.22
CA GLU A 60 5.97 15.82 -2.02
C GLU A 60 5.00 15.91 -0.84
N GLY A 61 4.86 14.81 -0.09
CA GLY A 61 3.89 14.71 1.00
C GLY A 61 2.46 14.34 0.58
N THR A 62 2.18 14.19 -0.72
CA THR A 62 0.91 13.66 -1.21
C THR A 62 0.96 12.15 -1.45
N ASP A 63 -0.16 11.48 -1.24
CA ASP A 63 -0.30 10.05 -1.54
C ASP A 63 -0.67 9.80 -3.00
N GLY A 64 -0.59 8.53 -3.44
CA GLY A 64 -0.77 8.15 -4.84
C GLY A 64 -2.22 8.14 -5.35
N ARG A 65 -3.20 8.71 -4.63
CA ARG A 65 -4.62 8.72 -5.03
C ARG A 65 -4.85 9.18 -6.47
N LYS A 66 -4.18 10.26 -6.90
CA LYS A 66 -4.26 10.79 -8.28
C LYS A 66 -3.94 9.74 -9.36
N LEU A 67 -3.08 8.77 -9.04
CA LEU A 67 -2.75 7.64 -9.93
C LEU A 67 -3.74 6.48 -9.74
N TRP A 68 -4.07 6.14 -8.50
CA TRP A 68 -4.91 4.99 -8.19
C TRP A 68 -6.36 5.14 -8.68
N ASP A 69 -6.88 6.36 -8.78
CA ASP A 69 -8.22 6.61 -9.31
C ASP A 69 -8.30 6.47 -10.85
N GLN A 70 -7.16 6.45 -11.54
CA GLN A 70 -7.08 6.26 -12.99
C GLN A 70 -6.92 4.79 -13.40
N VAL A 71 -6.79 3.89 -12.43
CA VAL A 71 -6.71 2.44 -12.65
C VAL A 71 -7.89 1.76 -11.94
N PRO A 72 -8.41 0.64 -12.47
CA PRO A 72 -9.48 -0.09 -11.79
C PRO A 72 -9.00 -0.53 -10.40
N LYS A 73 -9.87 -0.33 -9.41
CA LYS A 73 -9.63 -0.82 -8.05
C LYS A 73 -9.66 -2.34 -8.09
N ALA A 74 -8.55 -2.96 -7.72
CA ALA A 74 -8.47 -4.40 -7.50
C ALA A 74 -9.28 -4.81 -6.27
#